data_AF-A0A955SVB0-F1
#
_entry.id   AF-A0A955SVB0-F1
#
_cell.length_a   1.000
_cell.length_b   1.000
_cell.length_c   1.000
_cell.angle_alpha   90.00
_cell.angle_beta   90.00
_cell.angle_gamma   90.00
#
_symmetry.space_group_name_H-M   'P 1'
#
loop_
_entity.id
_entity.type
_entity.pdbx_description
1 polymer ?
#
loop_
_entity_poly.entity_id
_entity_poly.type
_entity_poly.pdbx_seq_one_letter_code
_entity_poly.pdbx_strand_id
1 'polypeptide(L)'
;MGQLPNEKRVQLWEAKKNGFSDVQISHLLGISEEEVRELRIENGVVPVFKLVDTCAGEFEAYTPYYYSCYESPVLSIGEDGQPNSLNESEIRKSDKPTVMILGGGANRIGQGIEFDYCCCHAAFALRDAGYDTVMVNSNPETVSTDYDTSTRLYFEPLTFENVMNIIEVEKPVGVIVQFGGQTPLNLATRLEEAGAPIIGTSPASIDRTEDRKSFGAFLDELGISQPAGGTATNFDEAVEVARSIGFPVLVRPSFVLGGRAMEIVFDE
;
A
#
# COMPACT_ATOMS: atom_id res chain seq x y z
N MET A 1 19.90 16.23 -29.10
CA MET A 1 19.53 17.67 -28.99
C MET A 1 18.41 17.75 -27.97
N GLY A 2 18.70 18.28 -26.78
CA GLY A 2 17.80 18.23 -25.63
C GLY A 2 16.55 19.07 -25.86
N GLN A 3 15.38 18.42 -25.78
CA GLN A 3 14.13 19.14 -25.55
C GLN A 3 14.25 19.81 -24.17
N LEU A 4 14.15 21.13 -24.13
CA LEU A 4 13.93 21.88 -22.90
C LEU A 4 12.73 21.22 -22.17
N PRO A 5 12.82 20.96 -20.85
CA PRO A 5 11.76 20.24 -20.18
C PRO A 5 10.45 21.05 -20.23
N ASN A 6 9.35 20.37 -20.57
CA ASN A 6 7.98 20.89 -20.46
C ASN A 6 7.82 21.56 -19.09
N GLU A 7 7.35 22.81 -19.03
CA GLU A 7 7.22 23.58 -17.77
C GLU A 7 6.43 22.78 -16.71
N LYS A 8 5.39 22.05 -17.16
CA LYS A 8 4.62 21.13 -16.32
C LYS A 8 5.47 19.99 -15.74
N ARG A 9 6.37 19.40 -16.53
CA ARG A 9 7.29 18.35 -16.06
C ARG A 9 8.20 18.88 -14.96
N VAL A 10 8.73 20.10 -15.12
CA VAL A 10 9.62 20.71 -14.12
C VAL A 10 8.87 20.92 -12.81
N GLN A 11 7.68 21.53 -12.87
CA GLN A 11 6.86 21.80 -11.68
C GLN A 11 6.45 20.52 -10.95
N LEU A 12 6.02 19.49 -11.70
CA LEU A 12 5.68 18.19 -11.11
C LEU A 12 6.89 17.54 -10.46
N TRP A 13 8.03 17.50 -11.16
CA TRP A 13 9.24 16.92 -10.61
C TRP A 13 9.71 17.67 -9.35
N GLU A 14 9.65 19.01 -9.34
CA GLU A 14 9.95 19.80 -8.15
C GLU A 14 9.01 19.49 -6.99
N ALA A 15 7.69 19.38 -7.24
CA ALA A 15 6.73 19.00 -6.22
C ALA A 15 7.04 17.60 -5.65
N LYS A 16 7.26 16.61 -6.50
CA LYS A 16 7.58 15.23 -6.08
C LYS A 16 8.92 15.14 -5.35
N LYS A 17 9.94 15.87 -5.80
CA LYS A 17 11.24 15.99 -5.12
C LYS A 17 11.13 16.58 -3.72
N ASN A 18 10.20 17.50 -3.51
CA ASN A 18 9.89 18.07 -2.19
C ASN A 18 8.94 17.18 -1.36
N GLY A 19 8.63 15.97 -1.81
CA GLY A 19 7.84 14.99 -1.05
C GLY A 19 6.33 15.17 -1.12
N PHE A 20 5.80 15.99 -2.03
CA PHE A 20 4.35 16.10 -2.22
C PHE A 20 3.78 14.79 -2.78
N SER A 21 2.78 14.23 -2.12
CA SER A 21 2.05 13.06 -2.65
C SER A 21 1.14 13.44 -3.82
N ASP A 22 0.78 12.44 -4.62
CA ASP A 22 -0.16 12.62 -5.72
C ASP A 22 -1.52 13.13 -5.18
N VAL A 23 -1.93 12.71 -3.97
CA VAL A 23 -3.10 13.23 -3.24
C VAL A 23 -2.95 14.72 -2.90
N GLN A 24 -1.82 15.16 -2.39
CA GLN A 24 -1.63 16.57 -2.04
C GLN A 24 -1.65 17.46 -3.29
N ILE A 25 -1.02 17.00 -4.37
CA ILE A 25 -1.04 17.71 -5.65
C ILE A 25 -2.46 17.74 -6.22
N SER A 26 -3.23 16.65 -6.09
CA SER A 26 -4.61 16.56 -6.60
C SER A 26 -5.51 17.59 -5.93
N HIS A 27 -5.40 17.73 -4.60
CA HIS A 27 -6.11 18.77 -3.84
C HIS A 27 -5.73 20.19 -4.27
N LEU A 28 -4.47 20.45 -4.58
CA LEU A 28 -3.99 21.78 -4.99
C LEU A 28 -4.43 22.14 -6.42
N LEU A 29 -4.51 21.15 -7.31
CA LEU A 29 -4.87 21.33 -8.72
C LEU A 29 -6.38 21.19 -8.97
N GLY A 30 -7.14 20.65 -8.01
CA GLY A 30 -8.58 20.41 -8.16
C GLY A 30 -8.91 19.29 -9.16
N ILE A 31 -8.02 18.30 -9.29
CA ILE A 31 -8.18 17.11 -10.13
C ILE A 31 -8.11 15.84 -9.26
N SER A 32 -8.39 14.67 -9.82
CA SER A 32 -8.29 13.39 -9.11
C SER A 32 -6.84 12.96 -8.85
N GLU A 33 -6.61 12.05 -7.90
CA GLU A 33 -5.29 11.48 -7.63
C GLU A 33 -4.79 10.69 -8.84
N GLU A 34 -5.69 9.98 -9.52
CA GLU A 34 -5.44 9.23 -10.76
C GLU A 34 -4.92 10.15 -11.87
N GLU A 35 -5.59 11.29 -12.11
CA GLU A 35 -5.15 12.27 -13.12
C GLU A 35 -3.76 12.83 -12.80
N VAL A 36 -3.43 13.05 -11.53
CA VAL A 36 -2.06 13.47 -11.13
C VAL A 36 -1.05 12.37 -11.46
N ARG A 37 -1.36 11.11 -11.11
CA ARG A 37 -0.48 9.97 -11.38
C ARG A 37 -0.24 9.81 -12.88
N GLU A 38 -1.28 9.86 -13.70
CA GLU A 38 -1.19 9.78 -15.16
C GLU A 38 -0.31 10.90 -15.71
N LEU A 39 -0.60 12.15 -15.34
CA LEU A 39 0.19 13.32 -15.76
C LEU A 39 1.66 13.18 -15.38
N ARG A 40 1.93 12.66 -14.17
CA ARG A 40 3.27 12.42 -13.66
C ARG A 40 4.00 11.36 -14.49
N ILE A 41 3.36 10.23 -14.80
CA ILE A 41 3.93 9.15 -15.61
C ILE A 41 4.16 9.60 -17.06
N GLU A 42 3.19 10.28 -17.68
CA GLU A 42 3.29 10.81 -19.05
C GLU A 42 4.47 11.77 -19.23
N ASN A 43 4.81 12.52 -18.17
CA ASN A 43 5.95 13.45 -18.18
C ASN A 43 7.26 12.81 -17.71
N GLY A 44 7.29 11.49 -17.50
CA GLY A 44 8.49 10.74 -17.08
C GLY A 44 8.96 11.12 -15.67
N VAL A 45 8.05 11.56 -14.80
CA VAL A 45 8.34 11.91 -13.41
C VAL A 45 8.04 10.69 -12.54
N VAL A 46 8.92 9.71 -12.57
CA VAL A 46 8.80 8.47 -11.76
C VAL A 46 9.86 8.47 -10.66
N PRO A 47 9.59 7.85 -9.49
CA PRO A 47 10.61 7.73 -8.47
C PRO A 47 11.71 6.76 -8.92
N VAL A 48 12.89 6.93 -8.34
CA VAL A 48 13.95 5.92 -8.34
C VAL A 48 14.07 5.35 -6.94
N PHE A 49 14.57 4.13 -6.82
CA PHE A 49 14.81 3.48 -5.54
C PHE A 49 16.29 3.39 -5.25
N LYS A 50 16.69 3.87 -4.07
CA LYS A 50 18.08 3.94 -3.61
C LYS A 50 18.32 3.03 -2.42
N LEU A 51 19.57 2.59 -2.28
CA LEU A 51 19.99 1.68 -1.21
C LEU A 51 20.33 2.44 0.07
N VAL A 52 20.02 1.84 1.22
CA VAL A 52 20.58 2.23 2.51
C VAL A 52 21.90 1.47 2.71
N ASP A 53 23.02 2.19 2.73
CA ASP A 53 24.37 1.61 2.70
C ASP A 53 25.24 1.91 3.94
N THR A 54 24.74 2.72 4.87
CA THR A 54 25.44 3.24 6.06
C THR A 54 26.69 4.11 5.80
N CYS A 55 27.11 4.29 4.55
CA CYS A 55 28.38 4.92 4.17
C CYS A 55 28.26 5.98 3.06
N ALA A 56 27.03 6.38 2.70
CA ALA A 56 26.74 7.45 1.73
C ALA A 56 27.43 7.25 0.37
N GLY A 57 27.43 6.01 -0.12
CA GLY A 57 27.98 5.62 -1.42
C GLY A 57 29.50 5.44 -1.44
N GLU A 58 30.19 5.51 -0.29
CA GLU A 58 31.65 5.28 -0.25
C GLU A 58 32.00 3.83 -0.60
N PHE A 59 31.20 2.87 -0.15
CA PHE A 59 31.37 1.45 -0.40
C PHE A 59 30.12 0.85 -1.05
N GLU A 60 30.33 -0.20 -1.85
CA GLU A 60 29.20 -0.93 -2.42
C GLU A 60 28.42 -1.67 -1.32
N ALA A 61 27.15 -1.31 -1.13
CA ALA A 61 26.26 -2.04 -0.25
C ALA A 61 25.67 -3.28 -0.93
N TYR A 62 25.58 -4.37 -0.17
CA TYR A 62 24.92 -5.61 -0.62
C TYR A 62 23.54 -5.81 0.00
N THR A 63 23.22 -5.05 1.05
CA THR A 63 21.96 -5.18 1.79
C THR A 63 20.80 -4.59 0.98
N PRO A 64 19.77 -5.39 0.62
CA PRO A 64 18.69 -4.98 -0.27
C PRO A 64 17.60 -4.17 0.46
N TYR A 65 18.00 -3.05 1.06
CA TYR A 65 17.15 -2.12 1.80
C TYR A 65 16.98 -0.84 0.97
N TYR A 66 15.77 -0.60 0.47
CA TYR A 66 15.44 0.49 -0.44
C TYR A 66 14.50 1.54 0.15
N TYR A 67 14.63 2.76 -0.36
CA TYR A 67 13.65 3.85 -0.24
C TYR A 67 13.50 4.57 -1.59
N SER A 68 12.35 5.20 -1.82
CA SER A 68 12.04 5.94 -3.04
C SER A 68 12.48 7.41 -2.94
N CYS A 69 12.93 7.97 -4.05
CA CYS A 69 13.22 9.40 -4.15
C CYS A 69 13.05 9.90 -5.59
N TYR A 70 12.93 11.22 -5.74
CA TYR A 70 12.92 11.89 -7.04
C TYR A 70 14.25 12.63 -7.23
N GLU A 71 15.29 11.89 -7.56
CA GLU A 71 16.63 12.43 -7.76
C GLU A 71 16.81 13.01 -9.17
N SER A 72 17.75 13.95 -9.30
CA SER A 72 18.22 14.40 -10.61
C SER A 72 19.08 13.30 -11.25
N PRO A 73 19.00 13.08 -12.57
CA PRO A 73 19.89 12.14 -13.23
C PRO A 73 21.37 12.53 -13.02
N VAL A 74 22.19 11.54 -12.66
CA VAL A 74 23.65 11.70 -12.62
C VAL A 74 24.19 11.48 -14.02
N LEU A 75 24.99 12.41 -14.53
CA LEU A 75 25.65 12.25 -15.82
C LEU A 75 26.96 11.47 -15.60
N SER A 76 27.05 10.28 -16.19
CA SER A 76 28.30 9.53 -16.36
C SER A 76 28.76 9.65 -17.82
N ILE A 77 30.04 9.37 -18.09
CA ILE A 77 30.55 9.25 -19.45
C ILE A 77 30.68 7.75 -19.75
N GLY A 78 29.96 7.25 -20.75
CA GLY A 78 30.05 5.87 -21.20
C GLY A 78 31.43 5.55 -21.81
N GLU A 79 31.71 4.26 -22.00
CA GLU A 79 32.94 3.80 -22.67
C GLU A 79 33.07 4.32 -24.11
N ASP A 80 31.95 4.72 -24.72
CA ASP A 80 31.86 5.36 -26.03
C ASP A 80 32.13 6.88 -26.01
N GLY A 81 32.44 7.45 -24.83
CA GLY A 81 32.66 8.87 -24.62
C GLY A 81 31.40 9.72 -24.62
N GLN A 82 30.21 9.11 -24.66
CA GLN A 82 28.93 9.83 -24.64
C GLN A 82 28.41 10.00 -23.20
N PRO A 83 27.76 11.14 -22.87
CA PRO A 83 27.11 11.29 -21.58
C PRO A 83 25.92 10.35 -21.43
N ASN A 84 26.01 9.44 -20.47
CA ASN A 84 24.94 8.57 -20.01
C ASN A 84 24.26 9.20 -18.80
N SER A 85 22.96 9.46 -18.92
CA SER A 85 22.13 9.92 -17.82
C SER A 85 21.69 8.73 -16.97
N LEU A 86 22.36 8.50 -15.84
CA LEU A 86 21.98 7.52 -14.85
C LEU A 86 20.87 8.12 -13.97
N ASN A 87 19.63 7.77 -14.25
CA ASN A 87 18.52 7.94 -13.31
C ASN A 87 17.94 6.56 -12.99
N GLU A 88 18.83 5.66 -12.59
CA GLU A 88 18.52 4.25 -12.43
C GLU A 88 18.27 3.92 -10.95
N SER A 89 17.26 3.09 -10.74
CA SER A 89 17.02 2.49 -9.44
C SER A 89 18.09 1.45 -9.18
N GLU A 90 18.59 1.38 -7.95
CA GLU A 90 19.64 0.45 -7.52
C GLU A 90 19.09 -0.95 -7.16
N ILE A 91 17.88 -1.25 -7.65
CA ILE A 91 17.17 -2.48 -7.31
C ILE A 91 17.86 -3.68 -7.95
N ARG A 92 18.21 -4.65 -7.11
CA ARG A 92 18.91 -5.88 -7.53
C ARG A 92 17.92 -7.03 -7.53
N LYS A 93 17.58 -7.51 -8.73
CA LYS A 93 16.63 -8.62 -8.90
C LYS A 93 17.35 -9.91 -9.26
N SER A 94 16.77 -11.03 -8.86
CA SER A 94 17.15 -12.35 -9.35
C SER A 94 16.15 -12.83 -10.43
N ASP A 95 16.44 -13.99 -11.02
CA ASP A 95 15.53 -14.65 -11.98
C ASP A 95 14.34 -15.35 -11.30
N LYS A 96 14.28 -15.36 -9.96
CA LYS A 96 13.19 -16.01 -9.23
C LYS A 96 11.88 -15.22 -9.35
N PRO A 97 10.73 -15.91 -9.34
CA PRO A 97 9.44 -15.22 -9.26
C PRO A 97 9.34 -14.43 -7.96
N THR A 98 8.89 -13.17 -8.06
CA THR A 98 8.78 -12.26 -6.92
C THR A 98 7.37 -12.25 -6.34
N VAL A 99 7.25 -12.41 -5.02
CA VAL A 99 6.00 -12.17 -4.28
C VAL A 99 6.17 -10.99 -3.35
N MET A 100 5.27 -10.02 -3.46
CA MET A 100 5.26 -8.82 -2.62
C MET A 100 4.31 -9.01 -1.43
N ILE A 101 4.74 -8.56 -0.25
CA ILE A 101 4.00 -8.63 1.00
C ILE A 101 3.85 -7.20 1.55
N LEU A 102 2.61 -6.75 1.73
CA LEU A 102 2.33 -5.46 2.33
C LEU A 102 2.18 -5.60 3.84
N GLY A 103 3.00 -4.84 4.58
CA GLY A 103 2.94 -4.73 6.05
C GLY A 103 1.73 -3.94 6.54
N GLY A 104 1.75 -3.55 7.81
CA GLY A 104 0.66 -2.79 8.44
C GLY A 104 0.92 -1.28 8.60
N GLY A 105 2.17 -0.85 8.46
CA GLY A 105 2.60 0.48 8.90
C GLY A 105 2.72 0.54 10.42
N ALA A 106 2.62 1.75 10.98
CA ALA A 106 2.79 1.98 12.41
C ALA A 106 1.77 1.20 13.27
N ASN A 107 2.27 0.59 14.35
CA ASN A 107 1.44 -0.12 15.32
C ASN A 107 0.43 0.81 15.99
N ARG A 108 -0.79 0.32 16.19
CA ARG A 108 -1.87 0.99 16.92
C ARG A 108 -2.77 -0.03 17.62
N ILE A 109 -3.58 0.42 18.59
CA ILE A 109 -4.55 -0.48 19.25
C ILE A 109 -5.46 -1.12 18.18
N GLY A 110 -5.55 -2.45 18.21
CA GLY A 110 -6.27 -3.25 17.21
C GLY A 110 -5.46 -3.61 15.96
N GLN A 111 -4.23 -3.09 15.81
CA GLN A 111 -3.26 -3.39 14.74
C GLN A 111 -1.84 -3.36 15.28
N GLY A 112 -1.46 -4.45 15.95
CA GLY A 112 -0.15 -4.58 16.57
C GLY A 112 0.76 -5.55 15.83
N ILE A 113 1.70 -6.08 16.62
CA ILE A 113 2.76 -6.99 16.19
C ILE A 113 2.23 -8.31 15.62
N GLU A 114 0.97 -8.66 15.87
CA GLU A 114 0.35 -9.88 15.36
C GLU A 114 0.33 -9.91 13.83
N PHE A 115 0.12 -8.75 13.21
CA PHE A 115 0.14 -8.60 11.74
C PHE A 115 1.57 -8.64 11.21
N ASP A 116 2.52 -8.01 11.91
CA ASP A 116 3.95 -8.08 11.57
C ASP A 116 4.47 -9.52 11.57
N TYR A 117 4.09 -10.30 12.58
CA TYR A 117 4.40 -11.72 12.69
C TYR A 117 3.90 -12.50 11.46
N CYS A 118 2.65 -12.27 11.03
CA CYS A 118 2.09 -12.89 9.82
C CYS A 118 2.89 -12.53 8.56
N CYS A 119 3.24 -11.25 8.39
CA CYS A 119 4.05 -10.79 7.26
C CYS A 119 5.44 -11.46 7.23
N CYS A 120 6.11 -11.57 8.38
CA CYS A 120 7.40 -12.26 8.49
C CYS A 120 7.29 -13.74 8.11
N HIS A 121 6.28 -14.44 8.63
CA HIS A 121 6.05 -15.85 8.32
C HIS A 121 5.73 -16.09 6.83
N ALA A 122 5.01 -15.17 6.17
CA ALA A 122 4.82 -15.22 4.72
C ALA A 122 6.16 -15.12 3.99
N ALA A 123 7.00 -14.15 4.37
CA ALA A 123 8.31 -13.95 3.75
C ALA A 123 9.20 -15.20 3.91
N PHE A 124 9.21 -15.80 5.10
CA PHE A 124 9.99 -17.01 5.36
C PHE A 124 9.48 -18.20 4.53
N ALA A 125 8.18 -18.48 4.57
CA ALA A 125 7.59 -19.61 3.86
C ALA A 125 7.75 -19.49 2.33
N LEU A 126 7.60 -18.28 1.77
CA LEU A 126 7.76 -18.05 0.33
C LEU A 126 9.22 -18.16 -0.10
N ARG A 127 10.15 -17.68 0.72
CA ARG A 127 11.59 -17.84 0.48
C ARG A 127 11.99 -19.31 0.48
N ASP A 128 11.48 -20.10 1.43
CA ASP A 128 11.71 -21.56 1.49
C ASP A 128 11.08 -22.27 0.28
N ALA A 129 9.98 -21.75 -0.26
CA ALA A 129 9.35 -22.22 -1.49
C ALA A 129 10.05 -21.73 -2.78
N GLY A 130 11.14 -20.97 -2.68
CA GLY A 130 11.96 -20.55 -3.82
C GLY A 130 11.57 -19.24 -4.49
N TYR A 131 10.70 -18.43 -3.87
CA TYR A 131 10.36 -17.09 -4.35
C TYR A 131 11.33 -16.04 -3.84
N ASP A 132 11.49 -14.95 -4.60
CA ASP A 132 12.00 -13.71 -4.05
C ASP A 132 10.88 -13.01 -3.29
N THR A 133 11.14 -12.62 -2.05
CA THR A 133 10.15 -11.93 -1.22
C THR A 133 10.47 -10.45 -1.15
N VAL A 134 9.47 -9.61 -1.45
CA VAL A 134 9.55 -8.16 -1.35
C VAL A 134 8.67 -7.72 -0.20
N MET A 135 9.26 -7.22 0.88
CA MET A 135 8.51 -6.62 1.98
C MET A 135 8.34 -5.13 1.73
N VAL A 136 7.12 -4.61 1.91
CA VAL A 136 6.84 -3.17 1.91
C VAL A 136 6.24 -2.82 3.26
N ASN A 137 6.94 -2.02 4.06
CA ASN A 137 6.46 -1.56 5.35
C ASN A 137 7.22 -0.30 5.78
N SER A 138 6.70 0.47 6.72
CA SER A 138 7.32 1.71 7.20
C SER A 138 7.46 1.80 8.72
N ASN A 139 7.18 0.71 9.44
CA ASN A 139 7.27 0.68 10.89
C ASN A 139 8.71 0.38 11.33
N PRO A 140 9.45 1.31 11.94
CA PRO A 140 10.84 1.08 12.31
C PRO A 140 11.02 0.08 13.46
N GLU A 141 9.95 -0.27 14.18
CA GLU A 141 10.01 -1.12 15.38
C GLU A 141 9.89 -2.62 15.08
N THR A 142 9.63 -2.98 13.82
CA THR A 142 9.17 -4.33 13.45
C THR A 142 10.25 -5.21 12.86
N VAL A 143 10.04 -6.53 12.95
CA VAL A 143 10.95 -7.52 12.35
C VAL A 143 10.76 -7.58 10.84
N SER A 144 9.58 -7.25 10.31
CA SER A 144 9.38 -7.18 8.85
C SER A 144 10.28 -6.15 8.16
N THR A 145 10.65 -5.09 8.87
CA THR A 145 11.56 -4.04 8.39
C THR A 145 13.03 -4.31 8.72
N ASP A 146 13.35 -5.51 9.20
CA ASP A 146 14.70 -6.02 9.18
C ASP A 146 15.03 -6.52 7.77
N TYR A 147 16.18 -6.12 7.23
CA TYR A 147 16.62 -6.52 5.89
C TYR A 147 16.91 -8.01 5.77
N ASP A 148 17.08 -8.74 6.88
CA ASP A 148 17.23 -10.20 6.89
C ASP A 148 15.90 -10.96 6.70
N THR A 149 14.76 -10.25 6.83
CA THR A 149 13.43 -10.88 6.79
C THR A 149 12.98 -11.25 5.38
N SER A 150 13.27 -10.41 4.39
CA SER A 150 12.85 -10.59 3.00
C SER A 150 14.03 -10.49 2.04
N THR A 151 13.87 -10.97 0.79
CA THR A 151 14.91 -10.81 -0.22
C THR A 151 15.17 -9.34 -0.56
N ARG A 152 14.12 -8.51 -0.52
CA ARG A 152 14.21 -7.05 -0.68
C ARG A 152 13.23 -6.38 0.27
N LEU A 153 13.66 -5.27 0.86
CA LEU A 153 12.86 -4.45 1.75
C LEU A 153 12.69 -3.06 1.13
N TYR A 154 11.45 -2.61 1.00
CA TYR A 154 11.11 -1.23 0.67
C TYR A 154 10.53 -0.56 1.90
N PHE A 155 11.29 0.38 2.48
CA PHE A 155 10.87 1.15 3.63
C PHE A 155 10.05 2.36 3.18
N GLU A 156 8.81 2.08 2.78
CA GLU A 156 7.94 3.02 2.09
C GLU A 156 6.57 3.14 2.78
N PRO A 157 5.92 4.33 2.73
CA PRO A 157 4.55 4.47 3.21
C PRO A 157 3.61 3.54 2.44
N LEU A 158 2.70 2.87 3.16
CA LEU A 158 1.67 2.01 2.57
C LEU A 158 0.50 2.84 2.03
N THR A 159 0.77 3.57 0.96
CA THR A 159 -0.22 4.30 0.16
C THR A 159 -0.35 3.65 -1.21
N PHE A 160 -1.48 3.88 -1.88
CA PHE A 160 -1.67 3.39 -3.25
C PHE A 160 -0.53 3.84 -4.18
N GLU A 161 -0.17 5.13 -4.12
CA GLU A 161 0.91 5.71 -4.91
C GLU A 161 2.23 4.93 -4.79
N ASN A 162 2.73 4.77 -3.56
CA ASN A 162 4.05 4.17 -3.31
C ASN A 162 4.04 2.67 -3.60
N VAL A 163 2.97 1.96 -3.22
CA VAL A 163 2.81 0.54 -3.50
C VAL A 163 2.79 0.29 -5.01
N MET A 164 2.06 1.11 -5.79
CA MET A 164 2.05 0.99 -7.25
C MET A 164 3.41 1.30 -7.87
N ASN A 165 4.14 2.31 -7.36
CA ASN A 165 5.50 2.59 -7.84
C ASN A 165 6.43 1.36 -7.65
N ILE A 166 6.29 0.63 -6.53
CA ILE A 166 7.05 -0.60 -6.29
C ILE A 166 6.58 -1.73 -7.21
N ILE A 167 5.27 -1.92 -7.40
CA ILE A 167 4.70 -2.95 -8.29
C ILE A 167 5.19 -2.76 -9.73
N GLU A 168 5.21 -1.54 -10.23
CA GLU A 168 5.64 -1.21 -11.60
C GLU A 168 7.11 -1.55 -11.83
N VAL A 169 7.94 -1.31 -10.82
CA VAL A 169 9.35 -1.65 -10.90
C VAL A 169 9.54 -3.14 -10.68
N GLU A 170 9.08 -3.73 -9.59
CA GLU A 170 9.27 -5.15 -9.22
C GLU A 170 8.63 -6.13 -10.20
N LYS A 171 7.42 -5.81 -10.69
CA LYS A 171 6.56 -6.68 -11.50
C LYS A 171 6.34 -8.05 -10.83
N PRO A 172 5.81 -8.08 -9.59
CA PRO A 172 5.63 -9.32 -8.84
C PRO A 172 4.65 -10.26 -9.55
N VAL A 173 4.80 -11.56 -9.33
CA VAL A 173 3.80 -12.57 -9.78
C VAL A 173 2.61 -12.64 -8.83
N GLY A 174 2.72 -12.05 -7.63
CA GLY A 174 1.66 -12.00 -6.64
C GLY A 174 1.90 -10.95 -5.56
N VAL A 175 0.81 -10.38 -5.04
CA VAL A 175 0.81 -9.41 -3.95
C VAL A 175 -0.11 -9.91 -2.82
N ILE A 176 0.43 -10.01 -1.61
CA ILE A 176 -0.28 -10.38 -0.39
C ILE A 176 -0.68 -9.10 0.35
N VAL A 177 -1.99 -8.94 0.56
CA VAL A 177 -2.60 -7.78 1.24
C VAL A 177 -3.31 -8.15 2.54
N GLN A 178 -3.46 -9.43 2.83
CA GLN A 178 -4.33 -9.95 3.89
C GLN A 178 -3.63 -10.01 5.27
N PHE A 179 -2.30 -9.90 5.30
CA PHE A 179 -1.52 -10.17 6.52
C PHE A 179 -1.14 -8.91 7.30
N GLY A 180 -1.15 -7.73 6.68
CA GLY A 180 -0.79 -6.46 7.33
C GLY A 180 -1.94 -5.73 8.03
N GLY A 181 -3.11 -6.36 8.19
CA GLY A 181 -4.29 -5.73 8.82
C GLY A 181 -5.03 -4.75 7.89
N GLN A 182 -5.75 -3.77 8.45
CA GLN A 182 -6.66 -2.92 7.66
C GLN A 182 -5.93 -2.03 6.65
N THR A 183 -4.67 -1.64 6.91
CA THR A 183 -3.93 -0.73 6.02
C THR A 183 -3.84 -1.30 4.59
N PRO A 184 -3.29 -2.50 4.36
CA PRO A 184 -3.29 -3.10 3.02
C PRO A 184 -4.66 -3.61 2.56
N LEU A 185 -5.56 -4.03 3.47
CA LEU A 185 -6.92 -4.44 3.09
C LEU A 185 -7.68 -3.28 2.42
N ASN A 186 -7.57 -2.07 2.96
CA ASN A 186 -8.19 -0.88 2.39
C ASN A 186 -7.63 -0.48 1.01
N LEU A 187 -6.42 -0.96 0.66
CA LEU A 187 -5.82 -0.70 -0.65
C LEU A 187 -6.19 -1.78 -1.67
N ALA A 188 -6.67 -2.96 -1.24
CA ALA A 188 -6.76 -4.16 -2.06
C ALA A 188 -7.57 -3.96 -3.35
N THR A 189 -8.77 -3.40 -3.25
CA THR A 189 -9.65 -3.17 -4.41
C THR A 189 -9.01 -2.21 -5.41
N ARG A 190 -8.53 -1.06 -4.93
CA ARG A 190 -7.90 -0.04 -5.79
C ARG A 190 -6.63 -0.57 -6.47
N LEU A 191 -5.85 -1.39 -5.77
CA LEU A 191 -4.67 -2.05 -6.34
C LEU A 191 -5.05 -3.06 -7.43
N GLU A 192 -6.07 -3.89 -7.21
CA GLU A 192 -6.55 -4.85 -8.21
C GLU A 192 -7.09 -4.16 -9.47
N GLU A 193 -7.87 -3.08 -9.30
CA GLU A 193 -8.37 -2.26 -10.41
C GLU A 193 -7.24 -1.63 -11.22
N ALA A 194 -6.11 -1.30 -10.58
CA ALA A 194 -4.90 -0.80 -11.22
C ALA A 194 -4.01 -1.91 -11.82
N GLY A 195 -4.44 -3.18 -11.75
CA GLY A 195 -3.75 -4.32 -12.35
C GLY A 195 -2.72 -5.00 -11.45
N ALA A 196 -2.71 -4.72 -10.14
CA ALA A 196 -1.86 -5.45 -9.20
C ALA A 196 -2.31 -6.93 -9.10
N PRO A 197 -1.39 -7.90 -9.17
CA PRO A 197 -1.74 -9.32 -9.10
C PRO A 197 -1.99 -9.74 -7.64
N ILE A 198 -3.15 -9.39 -7.08
CA ILE A 198 -3.52 -9.81 -5.72
C ILE A 198 -3.72 -11.33 -5.68
N ILE A 199 -3.02 -12.00 -4.76
CA ILE A 199 -3.12 -13.45 -4.56
C ILE A 199 -3.79 -13.79 -3.23
N GLY A 200 -4.38 -14.99 -3.13
CA GLY A 200 -5.13 -15.43 -1.95
C GLY A 200 -6.62 -15.08 -2.05
N THR A 201 -7.24 -14.68 -0.93
CA THR A 201 -8.64 -14.23 -0.92
C THR A 201 -8.78 -12.95 -1.75
N SER A 202 -9.71 -12.94 -2.70
CA SER A 202 -9.88 -11.81 -3.62
C SER A 202 -10.37 -10.53 -2.92
N PRO A 203 -10.02 -9.33 -3.43
CA PRO A 203 -10.56 -8.06 -2.94
C PRO A 203 -12.08 -8.02 -2.89
N ALA A 204 -12.76 -8.53 -3.93
CA ALA A 204 -14.23 -8.65 -3.92
C ALA A 204 -14.77 -9.53 -2.76
N SER A 205 -14.04 -10.58 -2.39
CA SER A 205 -14.43 -11.42 -1.24
C SER A 205 -14.18 -10.71 0.09
N ILE A 206 -13.08 -9.95 0.20
CA ILE A 206 -12.79 -9.11 1.37
C ILE A 206 -13.91 -8.07 1.54
N ASP A 207 -14.21 -7.31 0.47
CA ASP A 207 -15.24 -6.27 0.46
C ASP A 207 -16.63 -6.82 0.83
N ARG A 208 -17.02 -7.98 0.26
CA ARG A 208 -18.28 -8.65 0.60
C ARG A 208 -18.41 -8.96 2.10
N THR A 209 -17.29 -9.22 2.78
CA THR A 209 -17.28 -9.54 4.22
C THR A 209 -17.11 -8.33 5.13
N GLU A 210 -16.52 -7.23 4.64
CA GLU A 210 -16.36 -5.99 5.39
C GLU A 210 -17.59 -5.06 5.28
N ASP A 211 -18.28 -5.08 4.13
CA ASP A 211 -19.54 -4.38 3.95
C ASP A 211 -20.68 -5.10 4.70
N ARG A 212 -21.31 -4.38 5.64
CA ARG A 212 -22.30 -4.96 6.56
C ARG A 212 -23.56 -5.42 5.87
N LYS A 213 -24.00 -4.70 4.83
CA LYS A 213 -25.19 -5.06 4.06
C LYS A 213 -24.94 -6.32 3.24
N SER A 214 -23.80 -6.37 2.57
CA SER A 214 -23.37 -7.51 1.75
C SER A 214 -23.10 -8.74 2.60
N PHE A 215 -22.48 -8.58 3.77
CA PHE A 215 -22.24 -9.66 4.71
C PHE A 215 -23.55 -10.21 5.30
N GLY A 216 -24.47 -9.33 5.71
CA GLY A 216 -25.79 -9.73 6.20
C GLY A 216 -26.57 -10.54 5.17
N ALA A 217 -26.63 -10.06 3.92
CA ALA A 217 -27.28 -10.78 2.82
C ALA A 217 -26.61 -12.13 2.53
N PHE A 218 -25.28 -12.21 2.67
CA PHE A 218 -24.54 -13.47 2.49
C PHE A 218 -24.85 -14.49 3.59
N LEU A 219 -25.00 -14.06 4.84
CA LEU A 219 -25.40 -14.95 5.93
C LEU A 219 -26.83 -15.46 5.75
N ASP A 220 -27.75 -14.61 5.28
CA ASP A 220 -29.13 -14.98 4.99
C ASP A 220 -29.21 -16.03 3.87
N GLU A 221 -28.40 -15.86 2.81
CA GLU A 221 -28.25 -16.83 1.72
C GLU A 221 -27.80 -18.21 2.25
N LEU A 222 -26.91 -18.23 3.24
CA LEU A 222 -26.40 -19.44 3.87
C LEU A 222 -27.31 -20.02 4.96
N GLY A 223 -28.39 -19.32 5.34
CA GLY A 223 -29.25 -19.70 6.45
C GLY A 223 -28.56 -19.63 7.82
N ILE A 224 -27.53 -18.79 7.95
CA ILE A 224 -26.81 -18.59 9.21
C ILE A 224 -27.50 -17.49 10.02
N SER A 225 -27.93 -17.82 11.23
CA SER A 225 -28.59 -16.85 12.10
C SER A 225 -27.64 -15.72 12.55
N GLN A 226 -28.14 -14.49 12.52
CA GLN A 226 -27.44 -13.29 12.98
C GLN A 226 -28.35 -12.46 13.92
N PRO A 227 -27.79 -11.67 14.85
CA PRO A 227 -28.57 -10.71 15.63
C PRO A 227 -29.31 -9.73 14.71
N ALA A 228 -30.48 -9.25 15.15
CA ALA A 228 -31.19 -8.19 14.44
C ALA A 228 -30.28 -6.96 14.29
N GLY A 229 -30.22 -6.40 13.08
CA GLY A 229 -29.30 -5.34 12.72
C GLY A 229 -29.83 -4.54 11.54
N GLY A 230 -29.20 -3.40 11.29
CA GLY A 230 -29.47 -2.55 10.13
C GLY A 230 -28.27 -1.68 9.80
N THR A 231 -28.28 -1.05 8.63
CA THR A 231 -27.26 -0.09 8.20
C THR A 231 -27.90 1.28 8.08
N ALA A 232 -27.21 2.31 8.56
CA ALA A 232 -27.64 3.69 8.49
C ALA A 232 -26.48 4.56 8.01
N THR A 233 -26.80 5.59 7.23
CA THR A 233 -25.85 6.57 6.69
C THR A 233 -26.05 7.96 7.27
N ASN A 234 -27.17 8.18 7.95
CA ASN A 234 -27.51 9.41 8.65
C ASN A 234 -28.19 9.11 9.99
N PHE A 235 -28.38 10.14 10.80
CA PHE A 235 -28.91 10.03 12.15
C PHE A 235 -30.36 9.50 12.17
N ASP A 236 -31.22 10.01 11.29
CA ASP A 236 -32.64 9.63 11.26
C ASP A 236 -32.80 8.13 10.94
N GLU A 237 -32.07 7.63 9.93
CA GLU A 237 -32.00 6.20 9.61
C GLU A 237 -31.52 5.36 10.81
N ALA A 238 -30.53 5.86 11.55
CA ALA A 238 -29.99 5.14 12.70
C ALA A 238 -31.02 5.00 13.82
N VAL A 239 -31.80 6.05 14.08
CA VAL A 239 -32.89 6.03 15.07
C VAL A 239 -34.01 5.08 14.66
N GLU A 240 -34.40 5.10 13.39
CA GLU A 240 -35.42 4.17 12.86
C GLU A 240 -34.98 2.71 13.01
N VAL A 241 -33.73 2.40 12.63
CA VAL A 241 -33.15 1.06 12.79
C VAL A 241 -33.10 0.68 14.27
N ALA A 242 -32.61 1.56 15.15
CA ALA A 242 -32.48 1.28 16.57
C ALA A 242 -33.83 0.99 17.24
N ARG A 243 -34.87 1.78 16.92
CA ARG A 243 -36.25 1.55 17.41
C ARG A 243 -36.83 0.22 16.92
N SER A 244 -36.50 -0.19 15.69
CA SER A 244 -36.98 -1.47 15.13
C SER A 244 -36.34 -2.69 15.80
N ILE A 245 -35.07 -2.58 16.21
CA ILE A 245 -34.32 -3.65 16.89
C ILE A 245 -34.67 -3.70 18.39
N GLY A 246 -34.78 -2.54 19.02
CA GLY A 246 -34.95 -2.37 20.47
C GLY A 246 -33.62 -2.15 21.19
N PHE A 247 -33.61 -1.22 22.14
CA PHE A 247 -32.43 -0.90 22.95
C PHE A 247 -32.16 -1.95 24.05
N PRO A 248 -30.89 -2.15 24.46
CA PRO A 248 -29.70 -1.47 23.96
C PRO A 248 -29.27 -1.97 22.58
N VAL A 249 -28.73 -1.06 21.75
CA VAL A 249 -28.17 -1.37 20.44
C VAL A 249 -26.66 -1.16 20.43
N LEU A 250 -25.96 -1.88 19.56
CA LEU A 250 -24.52 -1.74 19.38
C LEU A 250 -24.24 -1.02 18.06
N VAL A 251 -23.82 0.23 18.16
CA VAL A 251 -23.45 1.06 17.00
C VAL A 251 -22.04 0.71 16.59
N ARG A 252 -21.82 0.41 15.30
CA ARG A 252 -20.54 -0.03 14.76
C ARG A 252 -20.26 0.58 13.39
N PRO A 253 -19.09 1.20 13.17
CA PRO A 253 -18.66 1.61 11.84
C PRO A 253 -18.34 0.40 10.94
N SER A 254 -18.40 0.60 9.62
CA SER A 254 -17.88 -0.34 8.61
C SER A 254 -16.39 -0.10 8.35
N PHE A 255 -15.67 -1.09 7.77
CA PHE A 255 -14.24 -1.00 7.42
C PHE A 255 -13.30 -0.61 8.58
N VAL A 256 -13.61 -1.08 9.80
CA VAL A 256 -12.79 -0.85 11.00
C VAL A 256 -12.47 -2.15 11.73
N LEU A 257 -11.25 -2.23 12.26
CA LEU A 257 -10.81 -3.27 13.20
C LEU A 257 -10.67 -2.72 14.62
N GLY A 258 -10.63 -3.63 15.60
CA GLY A 258 -10.34 -3.30 17.01
C GLY A 258 -11.46 -2.60 17.77
N GLY A 259 -12.70 -2.61 17.26
CA GLY A 259 -13.83 -1.98 17.94
C GLY A 259 -13.80 -0.45 17.93
N ARG A 260 -13.04 0.16 17.01
CA ARG A 260 -12.90 1.61 16.91
C ARG A 260 -14.27 2.27 16.71
N ALA A 261 -14.61 3.21 17.60
CA ALA A 261 -15.88 3.94 17.63
C ALA A 261 -17.12 3.03 17.73
N MET A 262 -16.99 1.84 18.34
CA MET A 262 -18.14 1.03 18.72
C MET A 262 -18.68 1.48 20.08
N GLU A 263 -20.00 1.58 20.20
CA GLU A 263 -20.66 2.00 21.44
C GLU A 263 -21.95 1.21 21.67
N ILE A 264 -22.19 0.86 22.93
CA ILE A 264 -23.48 0.32 23.35
C ILE A 264 -24.34 1.52 23.73
N VAL A 265 -25.41 1.71 22.97
CA VAL A 265 -26.34 2.81 23.13
C VAL A 265 -27.61 2.27 23.78
N PHE A 266 -28.05 2.92 24.85
CA PHE A 266 -29.15 2.42 25.70
C PHE A 266 -30.49 3.14 25.44
N ASP A 267 -30.46 4.28 24.79
CA ASP A 267 -31.58 5.14 24.45
C ASP A 267 -31.29 5.95 23.15
N GLU A 268 -32.27 6.72 22.70
CA GLU A 268 -32.18 7.57 21.51
C GLU A 268 -31.42 8.87 21.77
#